data_AF-A0A8U0ULC0-F1
#
_entry.id   AF-A0A8U0ULC0-F1
#
_cell.length_a   1.000
_cell.length_b   1.000
_cell.length_c   1.000
_cell.angle_alpha   90.00
_cell.angle_beta   90.00
_cell.angle_gamma   90.00
#
_symmetry.space_group_name_H-M   'P 1'
#
loop_
_entity.id
_entity.type
_entity.pdbx_description
1 polymer ?
#
loop_
_entity_poly.entity_id
_entity_poly.type
_entity_poly.pdbx_seq_one_letter_code
_entity_poly.pdbx_strand_id
1 'polypeptide(L)'
;MKLQPKRVKKIQKLVCMGRLKEKESFGEISVLLQVPFTCTVVTGKEVEMAIIEDKDLFELDPVTKQLMLHTAKSTFGHLTDEDIKTEYLQREQKKEWKNFKV
;
A
#
# COMPACT_ATOMS: atom_id res chain seq x y z
N MET A 1 6.56 -41.99 15.18
CA MET A 1 6.79 -40.56 15.53
C MET A 1 5.74 -39.71 14.81
N LYS A 2 4.77 -39.14 15.54
CA LYS A 2 3.83 -38.17 14.96
C LYS A 2 4.52 -36.80 14.93
N LEU A 3 4.88 -36.32 13.75
CA LEU A 3 5.39 -34.96 13.56
C LEU A 3 4.29 -33.98 14.01
N GLN A 4 4.55 -33.29 15.12
CA GLN A 4 3.72 -32.17 15.58
C GLN A 4 3.62 -31.15 14.44
N PRO A 5 2.42 -30.68 14.06
CA PRO A 5 2.29 -29.61 13.09
C PRO A 5 2.95 -28.37 13.67
N LYS A 6 4.12 -28.00 13.12
CA LYS A 6 4.76 -26.73 13.44
C LYS A 6 3.72 -25.63 13.23
N ARG A 7 3.33 -24.91 14.29
CA ARG A 7 2.54 -23.68 14.17
C ARG A 7 3.35 -22.73 13.31
N VAL A 8 3.09 -22.74 12.01
CA VAL A 8 3.68 -21.78 11.07
C VAL A 8 3.10 -20.44 11.50
N LYS A 9 3.95 -19.54 12.03
CA LYS A 9 3.55 -18.15 12.23
C LYS A 9 3.01 -17.68 10.88
N LYS A 10 1.75 -17.23 10.83
CA LYS A 10 1.22 -16.51 9.67
C LYS A 10 2.00 -15.20 9.60
N ILE A 11 3.18 -15.25 8.98
CA ILE A 11 3.91 -14.05 8.62
C ILE A 11 3.14 -13.49 7.43
N GLN A 12 2.36 -12.44 7.66
CA GLN A 12 1.70 -11.72 6.59
C GLN A 12 2.79 -11.10 5.72
N LYS A 13 2.91 -11.59 4.49
CA LYS A 13 3.93 -11.11 3.56
C LYS A 13 3.38 -9.86 2.88
N LEU A 14 4.13 -8.76 2.97
CA LEU A 14 3.77 -7.49 2.37
C LEU A 14 4.35 -7.38 0.96
N VAL A 15 3.58 -6.80 0.04
CA VAL A 15 4.01 -6.46 -1.31
C VAL A 15 4.16 -4.95 -1.39
N CYS A 16 5.28 -4.48 -1.94
CA CYS A 16 5.48 -3.05 -2.17
C CYS A 16 4.63 -2.63 -3.36
N MET A 17 3.51 -1.97 -3.07
CA MET A 17 2.54 -1.53 -4.06
C MET A 17 3.12 -0.39 -4.91
N GLY A 18 3.75 0.60 -4.29
CA GLY A 18 4.33 1.74 -5.01
C GLY A 18 5.41 2.44 -4.21
N ARG A 19 5.88 3.57 -4.74
CA ARG A 19 6.83 4.47 -4.05
C ARG A 19 6.31 5.89 -4.14
N LEU A 20 6.30 6.58 -3.01
CA LEU A 20 6.00 7.99 -2.93
C LEU A 20 7.25 8.82 -3.23
N LYS A 21 7.06 9.91 -3.95
CA LYS A 21 8.08 10.93 -4.26
C LYS A 21 7.88 12.16 -3.38
N GLU A 22 8.85 13.07 -3.45
CA GLU A 22 8.74 14.36 -2.78
C GLU A 22 7.49 15.11 -3.25
N LYS A 23 6.76 15.72 -2.30
CA LYS A 23 5.50 16.45 -2.52
C LYS A 23 4.29 15.60 -2.92
N GLU A 24 4.40 14.27 -2.95
CA GLU A 24 3.23 13.40 -3.10
C GLU A 24 2.54 13.20 -1.74
N SER A 25 1.20 13.25 -1.74
CA SER A 25 0.35 12.97 -0.58
C SER A 25 -0.20 11.54 -0.63
N PHE A 26 -0.75 11.07 0.48
CA PHE A 26 -1.47 9.80 0.55
C PHE A 26 -2.54 9.82 1.65
N GLY A 27 -3.55 8.97 1.49
CA GLY A 27 -4.59 8.72 2.50
C GLY A 27 -5.83 9.63 2.38
N GLU A 28 -5.78 10.67 1.56
CA GLU A 28 -6.85 11.68 1.44
C GLU A 28 -8.20 11.07 1.01
N ILE A 29 -8.16 10.09 0.11
CA ILE A 29 -9.38 9.43 -0.39
C ILE A 29 -10.03 8.56 0.68
N SER A 30 -9.23 7.93 1.56
CA SER A 30 -9.77 7.11 2.65
C SER A 30 -10.54 7.95 3.66
N VAL A 31 -10.08 9.19 3.92
CA VAL A 31 -10.76 10.16 4.78
C VAL A 31 -12.06 10.64 4.14
N LEU A 32 -12.03 11.08 2.86
CA LEU A 32 -13.23 11.54 2.15
C LEU A 32 -14.33 10.49 2.05
N LEU A 33 -13.95 9.22 1.85
CA LEU A 33 -14.89 8.10 1.74
C LEU A 33 -15.27 7.49 3.10
N GLN A 34 -14.64 7.91 4.19
CA GLN A 34 -14.78 7.31 5.53
C GLN A 34 -14.54 5.78 5.53
N VAL A 35 -13.52 5.34 4.79
CA VAL A 35 -13.12 3.93 4.73
C VAL A 35 -11.71 3.75 5.28
N PRO A 36 -11.36 2.57 5.83
CA PRO A 36 -10.01 2.32 6.30
C PRO A 36 -8.96 2.42 5.20
N PHE A 37 -7.82 3.04 5.51
CA PHE A 37 -6.63 2.99 4.65
C PHE A 37 -6.02 1.58 4.68
N THR A 38 -5.78 0.98 3.52
CA THR A 38 -5.41 -0.45 3.40
C THR A 38 -3.91 -0.70 3.23
N CYS A 39 -3.11 0.34 3.01
CA CYS A 39 -1.67 0.21 2.78
C CYS A 39 -0.86 0.54 4.04
N THR A 40 0.34 -0.03 4.13
CA THR A 40 1.34 0.41 5.11
C THR A 40 2.37 1.26 4.40
N VAL A 41 2.58 2.49 4.88
CA VAL A 41 3.64 3.37 4.38
C VAL A 41 4.88 3.15 5.25
N VAL A 42 6.00 2.84 4.58
CA VAL A 42 7.28 2.59 5.23
C VAL A 42 8.31 3.54 4.67
N THR A 43 9.00 4.27 5.54
CA THR A 43 10.08 5.18 5.16
C THR A 43 11.41 4.44 5.21
N GLY A 44 12.23 4.58 4.16
CA GLY A 44 13.58 4.01 4.12
C GLY A 44 14.66 4.92 4.71
N LYS A 45 14.30 6.17 4.99
CA LYS A 45 15.14 7.24 5.56
C LYS A 45 14.27 8.17 6.39
N GLU A 46 14.90 9.07 7.14
CA GLU A 46 14.20 10.16 7.79
C GLU A 46 13.49 11.05 6.76
N VAL A 47 12.25 11.43 7.07
CA VAL A 47 11.41 12.29 6.21
C VAL A 47 10.68 13.29 7.08
N GLU A 48 10.43 14.46 6.51
CA GLU A 48 9.52 15.46 7.07
C GLU A 48 8.23 15.43 6.24
N MET A 49 7.09 15.53 6.93
CA MET A 49 5.77 15.49 6.30
C MET A 49 4.86 16.54 6.90
N ALA A 50 4.06 17.16 6.05
CA ALA A 50 2.92 17.96 6.48
C ALA A 50 1.70 17.06 6.72
N ILE A 51 0.89 17.42 7.70
CA ILE A 51 -0.38 16.76 8.01
C ILE A 51 -1.51 17.71 7.62
N ILE A 52 -2.49 17.19 6.89
CA ILE A 52 -3.77 17.86 6.63
C ILE A 52 -4.77 17.20 7.57
N GLU A 53 -5.45 17.99 8.41
CA GLU A 53 -6.47 17.45 9.31
C GLU A 53 -7.74 17.10 8.53
N ASP A 54 -8.52 16.16 9.06
CA ASP A 54 -9.75 15.69 8.44
C ASP A 54 -10.77 16.84 8.26
N LYS A 55 -10.88 17.72 9.26
CA LYS A 55 -11.74 18.91 9.22
C LYS A 55 -11.43 19.79 8.01
N ASP A 56 -10.16 20.01 7.69
CA ASP A 56 -9.73 20.87 6.60
C ASP A 56 -10.16 20.27 5.25
N LEU A 57 -10.11 18.94 5.15
CA LEU A 57 -10.57 18.20 3.97
C LEU A 57 -12.10 18.22 3.84
N PHE A 58 -12.82 18.19 4.97
CA PHE A 58 -14.28 18.31 5.00
C PHE A 58 -14.79 19.74 4.83
N GLU A 59 -13.96 20.76 5.00
CA GLU A 59 -14.30 22.15 4.71
C GLU A 59 -14.18 22.50 3.21
N LEU A 60 -13.52 21.66 2.42
CA LEU A 60 -13.43 21.84 0.96
C LEU A 60 -14.82 21.92 0.32
N ASP A 61 -14.93 22.73 -0.73
CA ASP A 61 -16.17 22.85 -1.47
C ASP A 61 -16.55 21.52 -2.16
N PRO A 62 -17.85 21.29 -2.42
CA PRO A 62 -18.32 20.04 -3.01
C PRO A 62 -17.68 19.70 -4.37
N VAL A 63 -17.38 20.70 -5.20
CA VAL A 63 -16.80 20.49 -6.53
C VAL A 63 -15.36 20.00 -6.40
N THR A 64 -14.58 20.60 -5.51
CA THR A 64 -13.21 20.15 -5.23
C THR A 64 -13.18 18.74 -4.68
N LYS A 65 -14.04 18.40 -3.71
CA LYS A 65 -14.16 17.02 -3.20
C LYS A 65 -14.52 16.03 -4.30
N GLN A 66 -15.48 16.37 -5.15
CA GLN A 66 -15.87 15.52 -6.26
C GLN A 66 -14.73 15.34 -7.27
N LEU A 67 -13.98 16.40 -7.56
CA LEU A 67 -12.80 16.33 -8.43
C LEU A 67 -11.71 15.42 -7.83
N MET A 68 -11.45 15.52 -6.52
CA MET A 68 -10.53 14.62 -5.82
C MET A 68 -10.99 13.16 -5.94
N LEU A 69 -12.27 12.88 -5.71
CA LEU A 69 -12.82 11.52 -5.84
C LEU A 69 -12.77 10.98 -7.27
N HIS A 70 -12.99 11.83 -8.28
CA HIS A 70 -12.91 11.43 -9.69
C HIS A 70 -11.47 11.21 -10.17
N THR A 71 -10.54 12.01 -9.66
CA THR A 71 -9.11 11.94 -10.03
C THR A 71 -8.35 10.92 -9.19
N ALA A 72 -8.96 10.41 -8.12
CA ALA A 72 -8.51 9.28 -7.34
C ALA A 72 -8.45 8.02 -8.22
N LYS A 73 -7.38 7.91 -9.00
CA LYS A 73 -6.99 6.64 -9.60
C LYS A 73 -6.62 5.75 -8.44
N SER A 74 -7.46 4.77 -8.13
CA SER A 74 -7.05 3.68 -7.26
C SER A 74 -5.82 3.06 -7.91
N THR A 75 -4.65 3.32 -7.31
CA THR A 75 -3.37 2.96 -7.91
C THR A 75 -3.28 1.44 -8.12
N PHE A 76 -4.10 0.68 -7.37
CA PHE A 76 -4.14 -0.77 -7.36
C PHE A 76 -5.55 -1.36 -7.27
N GLY A 77 -6.60 -0.58 -7.55
CA GLY A 77 -7.99 -1.04 -7.38
C GLY A 77 -8.41 -2.18 -8.30
N HIS A 78 -7.60 -2.47 -9.31
CA HIS A 78 -7.75 -3.61 -10.21
C HIS A 78 -6.96 -4.84 -9.77
N LEU A 79 -6.03 -4.70 -8.80
CA LEU A 79 -5.22 -5.82 -8.34
C LEU A 79 -6.05 -6.68 -7.40
N THR A 80 -6.25 -7.92 -7.83
CA THR A 80 -6.81 -8.98 -7.00
C THR A 80 -5.76 -9.51 -6.03
N ASP A 81 -6.21 -10.24 -5.01
CA ASP A 81 -5.30 -10.96 -4.11
C ASP A 81 -4.40 -11.93 -4.90
N GLU A 82 -4.92 -12.52 -6.00
CA GLU A 82 -4.15 -13.34 -6.93
C GLU A 82 -3.01 -12.57 -7.61
N ASP A 83 -3.24 -11.33 -8.02
CA ASP A 83 -2.22 -10.49 -8.64
C ASP A 83 -1.10 -10.15 -7.65
N ILE A 84 -1.47 -9.79 -6.42
CA ILE A 84 -0.55 -9.52 -5.31
C ILE A 84 0.31 -10.77 -5.03
N LYS A 85 -0.32 -11.94 -5.00
CA LYS A 85 0.35 -13.22 -4.74
C LYS A 85 1.31 -13.59 -5.87
N THR A 86 0.91 -13.34 -7.12
CA THR A 86 1.73 -13.58 -8.31
C THR A 86 2.95 -12.67 -8.32
N GLU A 87 2.78 -11.37 -8.04
CA GLU A 87 3.89 -10.43 -7.96
C GLU A 87 4.90 -10.83 -6.87
N TYR A 88 4.39 -11.25 -5.70
CA TYR A 88 5.23 -11.78 -4.62
C TYR A 88 6.08 -12.96 -5.11
N LEU A 89 5.45 -13.98 -5.71
CA LEU A 89 6.14 -15.18 -6.19
C LEU A 89 7.22 -14.85 -7.22
N GLN A 90 6.92 -13.95 -8.17
CA GLN A 90 7.89 -13.52 -9.19
C GLN A 90 9.09 -12.79 -8.58
N ARG A 91 8.87 -11.96 -7.55
CA ARG A 91 9.96 -11.25 -6.87
C ARG A 91 10.88 -12.21 -6.10
N GLU A 92 10.33 -13.21 -5.43
CA GLU A 92 11.13 -14.19 -4.68
C GLU A 92 11.96 -15.06 -5.63
N GLN A 93 11.37 -15.58 -6.71
CA GLN A 93 12.12 -16.35 -7.72
C GLN A 93 13.28 -15.53 -8.31
N LYS A 94 13.07 -14.23 -8.58
CA LYS A 94 14.14 -13.34 -9.04
C LYS A 94 15.26 -13.15 -8.01
N LYS A 95 14.95 -13.10 -6.72
CA LYS A 95 15.96 -13.02 -5.64
C LYS A 95 16.75 -14.33 -5.55
N GLU A 96 16.07 -15.47 -5.58
CA GLU A 96 16.71 -16.80 -5.56
C GLU A 96 17.64 -16.97 -6.76
N TRP A 97 17.20 -16.57 -7.95
CA TRP A 97 18.03 -16.60 -9.15
C TRP A 97 19.26 -15.71 -9.07
N LYS A 98 19.13 -14.51 -8.49
CA LYS A 98 20.28 -13.62 -8.23
C LYS A 98 21.28 -14.23 -7.26
N ASN A 99 20.80 -14.90 -6.21
CA ASN A 99 21.65 -15.58 -5.23
C ASN A 99 22.33 -16.81 -5.82
N PHE A 100 21.71 -17.50 -6.78
CA PHE A 100 22.27 -18.66 -7.45
C PHE A 100 23.34 -18.31 -8.50
N LYS A 101 23.31 -17.10 -9.05
CA LYS A 101 24.31 -16.59 -10.00
C LYS A 101 25.60 -16.05 -9.34
N VAL A 102 25.69 -16.13 -8.01
CA VAL A 102 26.88 -15.80 -7.22
C VAL A 102 27.75 -17.04 -7.09
#